data_AF-A0A9D5CVE6-F1
#
_entry.id   AF-A0A9D5CVE6-F1
#
_cell.length_a   1.000
_cell.length_b   1.000
_cell.length_c   1.000
_cell.angle_alpha   90.00
_cell.angle_beta   90.00
_cell.angle_gamma   90.00
#
_symmetry.space_group_name_H-M   'P 1'
#
loop_
_entity.id
_entity.type
_entity.pdbx_description
1 polymer ?
#
loop_
_entity_poly.entity_id
_entity_poly.type
_entity_poly.pdbx_seq_one_letter_code
_entity_poly.pdbx_strand_id
1 'polypeptide(L)'
;MFSWSSFYQGYRSRAGFYGRISECKHPSTHRGRAAAVGRNGEMASRRLDARWHGSRQGKLVDNLSCSRKSLLHLDSWLSIEVEGGGGAMVVASRVSSHQVHRFEVIGSGVDARSSLRGKEKPAGLAVNAWNTERRARGLQWDVGGSGRGNWMVVAASPPTEDALVMAEPLTKEDLVGYLASGCKPKEKWRIGTEHEKFGFEIGTLRPIRYEQIADLLNGLAERFDWDKIMEGDYVIGLKQGKQSISLEPGGQFELSGAPLETLHQTCAEVNSHLYQVKALAEDMGIGFLGIGFQPKWALKDIPIMPKGRYEIMRNYMPKVGSLGLDMMFRTCTVQVNLDFTSESDMIRKFRAGLALQPIATAIFANSPFTEGKPNGYLSMRSHIWTDTDNNRAGMLPFVFDDTFGFERYVDYALDVPMYFVYRDKKYIDCTGMSFRDFMVGKLPPIPGELPTLNDWENHLTTIFPEVRLKRYLEMRGADGGPWRRLCALPAFWVGLLYDEVSLQNILDLTADWTNEEREMLRRKVPVSGLKTPFRDGSLRHVAENVLQFAKDGLERRGYKEAGFLKEVTKVVETGVTPAENLLELYHGKWGQNVDPVFEELLY
;
A
#
# COMPACT_ATOMS: atom_id res chain seq x y z
N MET A 1 40.33 -28.81 -32.53
CA MET A 1 40.29 -28.82 -34.01
C MET A 1 39.00 -28.10 -34.41
N PHE A 2 39.09 -26.95 -35.09
CA PHE A 2 39.12 -26.80 -36.57
C PHE A 2 37.84 -27.39 -37.24
N SER A 3 37.13 -26.72 -38.16
CA SER A 3 37.17 -25.30 -38.63
C SER A 3 36.11 -24.98 -39.71
N TRP A 4 35.86 -23.69 -39.98
CA TRP A 4 35.32 -23.12 -41.25
C TRP A 4 33.84 -23.46 -41.58
N SER A 5 33.06 -22.76 -42.45
CA SER A 5 33.27 -21.75 -43.53
C SER A 5 31.90 -21.07 -43.87
N SER A 6 31.72 -19.97 -44.63
CA SER A 6 32.59 -18.88 -45.15
C SER A 6 31.79 -17.79 -45.93
N PHE A 7 32.07 -16.48 -45.70
CA PHE A 7 31.89 -15.33 -46.65
C PHE A 7 30.45 -14.94 -47.12
N TYR A 8 30.13 -13.78 -47.76
CA TYR A 8 30.92 -12.70 -48.40
C TYR A 8 30.30 -11.28 -48.20
N GLN A 9 31.16 -10.24 -48.27
CA GLN A 9 30.99 -8.77 -48.41
C GLN A 9 30.14 -8.33 -49.65
N GLY A 10 29.74 -7.06 -49.90
CA GLY A 10 29.86 -5.75 -49.20
C GLY A 10 29.58 -4.53 -50.14
N TYR A 11 29.71 -3.27 -49.64
CA TYR A 11 29.63 -1.94 -50.35
C TYR A 11 28.22 -1.48 -50.88
N ARG A 12 27.86 -0.19 -51.09
CA ARG A 12 28.53 1.15 -51.02
C ARG A 12 27.56 2.37 -50.86
N SER A 13 27.91 3.34 -50.00
CA SER A 13 27.86 4.84 -50.15
C SER A 13 26.62 5.71 -50.54
N ARG A 14 26.50 6.85 -49.79
CA ARG A 14 25.98 8.23 -50.14
C ARG A 14 24.46 8.39 -50.40
N ALA A 15 23.69 9.42 -50.00
CA ALA A 15 23.80 10.79 -49.45
C ALA A 15 23.19 11.86 -50.40
N GLY A 16 22.21 12.68 -49.93
CA GLY A 16 21.89 14.00 -50.53
C GLY A 16 20.42 14.42 -50.76
N PHE A 17 19.91 15.31 -49.89
CA PHE A 17 19.19 16.59 -50.16
C PHE A 17 17.81 16.76 -50.89
N TYR A 18 17.00 17.68 -50.31
CA TYR A 18 15.84 18.49 -50.84
C TYR A 18 14.61 17.74 -51.46
N GLY A 19 13.35 18.24 -51.40
CA GLY A 19 12.73 19.42 -50.76
C GLY A 19 11.36 19.81 -51.41
N ARG A 20 10.53 20.62 -50.71
CA ARG A 20 9.16 21.15 -51.07
C ARG A 20 7.98 20.15 -50.87
N ILE A 21 6.80 20.46 -50.30
CA ILE A 21 5.90 21.65 -50.19
C ILE A 21 4.86 21.77 -51.34
N SER A 22 3.61 22.07 -50.96
CA SER A 22 2.39 22.41 -51.76
C SER A 22 1.64 21.22 -52.42
N GLU A 23 0.30 21.18 -52.54
CA GLU A 23 -0.78 22.03 -52.00
C GLU A 23 -2.14 21.28 -51.99
N CYS A 24 -3.14 21.78 -51.27
CA CYS A 24 -4.52 21.26 -51.31
C CYS A 24 -5.31 21.73 -52.55
N LYS A 25 -6.25 20.91 -53.05
CA LYS A 25 -7.60 21.36 -53.49
C LYS A 25 -8.55 20.20 -53.88
N HIS A 26 -9.71 20.16 -53.23
CA HIS A 26 -10.98 19.64 -53.79
C HIS A 26 -11.65 20.77 -54.61
N PRO A 27 -12.56 20.49 -55.57
CA PRO A 27 -13.99 20.47 -55.21
C PRO A 27 -14.94 19.62 -56.11
N SER A 28 -16.23 19.70 -55.75
CA SER A 28 -17.45 19.60 -56.59
C SER A 28 -18.10 18.24 -56.92
N THR A 29 -19.14 17.97 -56.12
CA THR A 29 -20.46 17.38 -56.43
C THR A 29 -20.95 17.28 -57.89
N HIS A 30 -21.70 16.21 -58.20
CA HIS A 30 -22.90 16.29 -59.06
C HIS A 30 -23.99 15.26 -58.68
N ARG A 31 -25.27 15.58 -58.98
CA ARG A 31 -26.47 14.75 -58.70
C ARG A 31 -26.83 13.85 -59.91
N GLY A 32 -27.46 12.68 -59.69
CA GLY A 32 -28.03 11.87 -60.79
C GLY A 32 -28.91 10.68 -60.38
N ARG A 33 -30.23 10.78 -60.62
CA ARG A 33 -31.35 9.85 -60.30
C ARG A 33 -31.25 8.38 -60.78
N ALA A 34 -31.59 7.46 -59.86
CA ALA A 34 -32.71 6.48 -59.86
C ALA A 34 -32.93 5.37 -60.93
N ALA A 35 -33.57 4.28 -60.42
CA ALA A 35 -34.22 3.12 -61.08
C ALA A 35 -33.33 1.94 -61.55
N ALA A 36 -33.78 0.66 -61.55
CA ALA A 36 -34.78 -0.08 -60.75
C ALA A 36 -34.73 -1.62 -61.08
N VAL A 37 -35.43 -2.45 -60.27
CA VAL A 37 -35.95 -3.83 -60.56
C VAL A 37 -35.06 -5.08 -60.33
N GLY A 38 -35.62 -6.06 -59.61
CA GLY A 38 -35.20 -7.48 -59.51
C GLY A 38 -35.10 -7.99 -58.04
N ARG A 39 -36.14 -8.53 -57.37
CA ARG A 39 -36.77 -9.88 -57.47
C ARG A 39 -35.75 -11.04 -57.40
N ASN A 40 -35.84 -12.10 -56.58
CA ASN A 40 -36.82 -12.64 -55.59
C ASN A 40 -35.98 -13.27 -54.42
N GLY A 41 -36.49 -13.81 -53.30
CA GLY A 41 -37.85 -13.97 -52.75
C GLY A 41 -37.82 -14.77 -51.43
N GLU A 42 -38.97 -14.82 -50.73
CA GLU A 42 -39.50 -15.93 -49.88
C GLU A 42 -38.66 -16.49 -48.69
N MET A 43 -39.22 -16.89 -47.53
CA MET A 43 -40.62 -17.09 -47.13
C MET A 43 -40.81 -17.07 -45.59
N ALA A 44 -42.03 -16.74 -45.11
CA ALA A 44 -42.71 -17.28 -43.89
C ALA A 44 -42.12 -17.01 -42.47
N SER A 45 -42.91 -16.84 -41.38
CA SER A 45 -44.37 -16.70 -41.20
C SER A 45 -44.76 -16.08 -39.82
N ARG A 46 -46.07 -15.81 -39.63
CA ARG A 46 -46.81 -15.46 -38.38
C ARG A 46 -46.63 -14.01 -37.89
N ARG A 47 -47.56 -13.08 -38.16
CA ARG A 47 -48.97 -12.92 -37.69
C ARG A 47 -49.11 -12.79 -36.17
N LEU A 48 -49.52 -11.60 -35.73
CA LEU A 48 -50.84 -11.36 -35.13
C LEU A 48 -51.23 -9.87 -35.27
N ASP A 49 -52.49 -9.61 -35.65
CA ASP A 49 -53.16 -8.30 -35.62
C ASP A 49 -53.53 -7.91 -34.15
N ALA A 50 -54.02 -6.73 -33.77
CA ALA A 50 -54.62 -5.60 -34.49
C ALA A 50 -54.37 -4.26 -33.71
N ARG A 51 -54.29 -3.08 -34.35
CA ARG A 51 -55.37 -2.02 -34.44
C ARG A 51 -56.08 -1.69 -33.11
N TRP A 52 -56.37 -0.43 -32.75
CA TRP A 52 -56.66 0.75 -33.59
C TRP A 52 -56.60 2.10 -32.81
N HIS A 53 -56.34 3.20 -33.54
CA HIS A 53 -56.71 4.63 -33.29
C HIS A 53 -56.41 5.34 -31.94
N GLY A 54 -56.05 6.64 -31.92
CA GLY A 54 -55.68 7.53 -33.03
C GLY A 54 -55.86 9.04 -32.77
N SER A 55 -55.03 9.87 -33.43
CA SER A 55 -55.25 11.32 -33.71
C SER A 55 -55.17 12.31 -32.52
N ARG A 56 -54.84 13.60 -32.66
CA ARG A 56 -54.16 14.41 -33.72
C ARG A 56 -53.80 15.80 -33.13
N GLN A 57 -52.96 16.56 -33.85
CA GLN A 57 -52.66 18.02 -33.68
C GLN A 57 -51.94 18.41 -32.36
N GLY A 58 -50.86 19.21 -32.33
CA GLY A 58 -50.01 19.76 -33.40
C GLY A 58 -50.06 21.29 -33.53
N LYS A 59 -48.90 21.95 -33.41
CA LYS A 59 -48.57 23.26 -34.04
C LYS A 59 -47.07 23.56 -33.96
N LEU A 60 -46.53 24.12 -35.04
CA LEU A 60 -45.18 24.72 -35.12
C LEU A 60 -45.20 26.14 -34.52
N VAL A 61 -44.02 26.72 -34.24
CA VAL A 61 -43.40 27.82 -35.03
C VAL A 61 -41.99 28.12 -34.48
N ASP A 62 -41.10 28.62 -35.34
CA ASP A 62 -39.64 28.59 -35.22
C ASP A 62 -38.98 29.83 -34.55
N ASN A 63 -37.64 29.70 -34.39
CA ASN A 63 -36.61 30.75 -34.60
C ASN A 63 -36.48 31.94 -33.61
N LEU A 64 -35.34 32.01 -32.89
CA LEU A 64 -34.18 32.83 -33.30
C LEU A 64 -32.98 32.68 -32.33
N SER A 65 -31.81 33.16 -32.77
CA SER A 65 -30.50 33.03 -32.13
C SER A 65 -30.07 34.27 -31.35
N CYS A 66 -29.23 34.12 -30.31
CA CYS A 66 -28.00 34.92 -30.15
C CYS A 66 -27.05 34.36 -29.06
N SER A 67 -25.85 34.93 -28.98
CA SER A 67 -24.71 34.46 -28.17
C SER A 67 -24.45 35.27 -26.89
N ARG A 68 -23.86 34.63 -25.87
CA ARG A 68 -22.82 35.11 -24.90
C ARG A 68 -22.56 33.94 -23.91
N LYS A 69 -21.34 33.41 -23.78
CA LYS A 69 -20.13 33.90 -23.06
C LYS A 69 -20.30 34.04 -21.53
N SER A 70 -19.27 33.53 -20.84
CA SER A 70 -18.83 33.70 -19.44
C SER A 70 -19.68 33.15 -18.28
N LEU A 71 -19.12 32.10 -17.65
CA LEU A 71 -18.76 32.03 -16.23
C LEU A 71 -19.76 32.54 -15.19
N LEU A 72 -20.25 31.60 -14.37
CA LEU A 72 -20.31 31.68 -12.90
C LEU A 72 -20.79 30.32 -12.37
N HIS A 73 -19.87 29.44 -11.97
CA HIS A 73 -20.22 28.33 -11.09
C HIS A 73 -20.19 28.85 -9.65
N LEU A 74 -21.33 28.76 -8.98
CA LEU A 74 -21.48 29.05 -7.55
C LEU A 74 -21.11 27.80 -6.76
N ASP A 75 -20.08 27.89 -5.93
CA ASP A 75 -19.77 26.88 -4.92
C ASP A 75 -20.82 26.90 -3.81
N SER A 76 -21.58 25.81 -3.66
CA SER A 76 -22.52 25.65 -2.56
C SER A 76 -21.80 25.06 -1.34
N TRP A 77 -21.28 25.92 -0.46
CA TRP A 77 -20.77 25.53 0.84
C TRP A 77 -21.91 25.27 1.82
N LEU A 78 -21.98 24.05 2.37
CA LEU A 78 -22.80 23.77 3.55
C LEU A 78 -22.15 24.44 4.78
N SER A 79 -22.72 25.56 5.22
CA SER A 79 -22.43 26.13 6.54
C SER A 79 -23.42 25.55 7.55
N ILE A 80 -22.92 24.95 8.63
CA ILE A 80 -23.73 24.60 9.80
C ILE A 80 -23.70 25.84 10.70
N GLU A 81 -24.82 26.57 10.75
CA GLU A 81 -25.00 27.67 11.70
C GLU A 81 -25.12 27.14 13.13
N VAL A 82 -24.35 27.75 14.03
CA VAL A 82 -24.57 27.66 15.48
C VAL A 82 -24.82 29.09 15.96
N GLU A 83 -26.08 29.46 16.12
CA GLU A 83 -26.44 30.72 16.78
C GLU A 83 -26.08 30.64 18.27
N GLY A 84 -25.38 31.66 18.79
CA GLY A 84 -24.79 31.58 20.14
C GLY A 84 -24.34 32.86 20.82
N GLY A 85 -24.68 34.05 20.30
CA GLY A 85 -24.80 35.29 21.09
C GLY A 85 -23.55 35.96 21.71
N GLY A 86 -23.12 37.09 21.12
CA GLY A 86 -22.31 38.12 21.77
C GLY A 86 -20.78 37.88 21.78
N GLY A 87 -19.92 38.88 21.63
CA GLY A 87 -20.13 40.30 21.41
C GLY A 87 -18.83 41.08 21.69
N ALA A 88 -18.64 42.23 21.03
CA ALA A 88 -17.54 43.19 21.20
C ALA A 88 -16.13 42.82 20.65
N MET A 89 -15.87 43.39 19.46
CA MET A 89 -14.81 44.41 19.24
C MET A 89 -13.33 43.99 19.10
N VAL A 90 -12.76 44.42 17.98
CA VAL A 90 -11.35 44.28 17.57
C VAL A 90 -10.43 45.21 18.38
N VAL A 91 -9.32 44.68 18.90
CA VAL A 91 -8.05 45.42 19.02
C VAL A 91 -6.89 44.50 18.66
N ALA A 92 -6.14 44.84 17.62
CA ALA A 92 -4.84 44.24 17.36
C ALA A 92 -3.75 45.06 18.06
N SER A 93 -2.80 44.41 18.74
CA SER A 93 -1.51 45.03 19.05
C SER A 93 -0.38 43.99 19.08
N ARG A 94 0.71 44.30 18.37
CA ARG A 94 2.02 43.66 18.57
C ARG A 94 2.63 44.22 19.85
N VAL A 95 3.20 43.38 20.71
CA VAL A 95 4.47 43.68 21.39
C VAL A 95 5.26 42.37 21.55
N SER A 96 6.56 42.44 21.31
CA SER A 96 7.53 41.36 21.51
C SER A 96 8.28 41.50 22.85
N SER A 97 9.01 40.45 23.20
CA SER A 97 10.34 40.51 23.86
C SER A 97 10.44 40.36 25.40
N HIS A 98 11.27 39.37 25.76
CA HIS A 98 12.21 39.26 26.91
C HIS A 98 11.75 38.85 28.34
N GLN A 99 12.30 37.69 28.75
CA GLN A 99 12.95 37.34 30.03
C GLN A 99 12.79 38.25 31.27
N VAL A 100 12.48 37.65 32.42
CA VAL A 100 13.26 37.76 33.68
C VAL A 100 13.21 36.41 34.46
N HIS A 101 14.27 36.09 35.21
CA HIS A 101 14.46 34.90 36.05
C HIS A 101 13.80 34.94 37.47
N ARG A 102 13.67 33.74 38.08
CA ARG A 102 13.56 33.43 39.54
C ARG A 102 12.28 33.93 40.25
N PHE A 103 11.66 33.16 41.14
CA PHE A 103 12.24 32.57 42.36
C PHE A 103 11.55 31.26 42.80
N GLU A 104 12.30 30.39 43.48
CA GLU A 104 11.74 29.36 44.37
C GLU A 104 11.31 29.96 45.71
N VAL A 105 10.24 29.42 46.31
CA VAL A 105 10.06 29.43 47.77
C VAL A 105 9.64 28.04 48.22
N ILE A 106 10.47 27.42 49.05
CA ILE A 106 10.17 26.18 49.78
C ILE A 106 9.51 26.57 51.11
N GLY A 107 8.44 25.88 51.50
CA GLY A 107 7.80 26.00 52.82
C GLY A 107 7.61 24.62 53.44
N SER A 108 8.08 24.43 54.67
CA SER A 108 8.22 23.13 55.33
C SER A 108 7.48 23.03 56.68
N GLY A 109 7.03 21.81 57.02
CA GLY A 109 6.73 21.38 58.40
C GLY A 109 5.26 21.48 58.86
N VAL A 110 4.80 20.80 59.92
CA VAL A 110 5.30 19.64 60.72
C VAL A 110 4.07 18.96 61.37
N ASP A 111 4.15 17.64 61.62
CA ASP A 111 3.34 16.74 62.48
C ASP A 111 2.05 17.18 63.22
N ALA A 112 1.06 16.27 63.23
CA ALA A 112 0.41 15.83 64.48
C ALA A 112 -0.18 14.39 64.36
N ARG A 113 -0.15 13.63 65.47
CA ARG A 113 -0.65 12.23 65.57
C ARG A 113 -2.08 12.17 66.12
N SER A 114 -2.86 11.16 65.74
CA SER A 114 -3.79 10.47 66.67
C SER A 114 -4.20 9.07 66.20
N SER A 115 -4.32 8.15 67.15
CA SER A 115 -4.61 6.71 66.99
C SER A 115 -6.08 6.33 67.18
N LEU A 116 -6.51 5.14 66.70
CA LEU A 116 -7.24 4.05 67.41
C LEU A 116 -7.75 3.00 66.39
N ARG A 117 -7.34 1.71 66.47
CA ARG A 117 -8.09 0.53 66.98
C ARG A 117 -9.54 0.39 66.43
N GLY A 118 -10.01 -0.75 65.88
CA GLY A 118 -9.38 -2.05 65.56
C GLY A 118 -10.40 -3.22 65.55
N LYS A 119 -10.02 -4.40 65.00
CA LYS A 119 -10.75 -5.71 65.03
C LYS A 119 -12.08 -5.77 64.24
N GLU A 120 -12.60 -6.91 63.75
CA GLU A 120 -12.25 -8.35 63.88
C GLU A 120 -12.74 -9.16 62.63
N LYS A 121 -12.21 -10.37 62.38
CA LYS A 121 -12.81 -11.41 61.50
C LYS A 121 -13.47 -12.50 62.39
N PRO A 122 -14.37 -13.37 61.88
CA PRO A 122 -13.90 -14.70 61.45
C PRO A 122 -14.70 -15.43 60.34
N ALA A 123 -14.07 -16.47 59.79
CA ALA A 123 -14.63 -17.65 59.08
C ALA A 123 -15.44 -17.45 57.77
N GLY A 124 -15.41 -18.37 56.80
CA GLY A 124 -14.59 -19.58 56.65
C GLY A 124 -15.33 -20.72 55.96
N LEU A 125 -14.77 -21.29 54.89
CA LEU A 125 -15.10 -22.62 54.34
C LEU A 125 -14.03 -23.01 53.31
N ALA A 126 -13.62 -24.28 53.32
CA ALA A 126 -12.58 -24.83 52.46
C ALA A 126 -13.13 -26.00 51.64
N VAL A 127 -12.60 -26.20 50.42
CA VAL A 127 -12.75 -27.47 49.69
C VAL A 127 -11.41 -27.87 49.05
N ASN A 128 -11.10 -29.15 49.23
CA ASN A 128 -9.95 -29.93 48.74
C ASN A 128 -9.96 -30.11 47.20
N ALA A 129 -8.93 -30.54 46.46
CA ALA A 129 -7.54 -30.94 46.76
C ALA A 129 -6.76 -31.12 45.42
N TRP A 130 -5.56 -31.71 45.52
CA TRP A 130 -4.74 -32.41 44.50
C TRP A 130 -3.48 -31.69 43.99
N ASN A 131 -2.38 -31.98 44.70
CA ASN A 131 -1.01 -31.79 44.21
C ASN A 131 -0.70 -32.75 43.06
N THR A 132 0.01 -32.27 42.04
CA THR A 132 1.01 -33.06 41.32
C THR A 132 2.27 -32.20 41.11
N GLU A 133 3.36 -32.59 41.76
CA GLU A 133 4.64 -31.88 41.62
C GLU A 133 5.28 -32.17 40.25
N ARG A 134 5.57 -31.12 39.47
CA ARG A 134 6.66 -31.16 38.48
C ARG A 134 7.59 -29.98 38.73
N ARG A 135 8.81 -30.30 39.19
CA ARG A 135 9.91 -29.35 39.32
C ARG A 135 10.31 -28.83 37.93
N ALA A 136 9.96 -27.58 37.63
CA ALA A 136 10.66 -26.76 36.65
C ALA A 136 11.52 -25.74 37.39
N ARG A 137 12.80 -25.62 37.03
CA ARG A 137 13.70 -24.63 37.64
C ARG A 137 13.39 -23.26 37.03
N GLY A 138 12.74 -22.38 37.80
CA GLY A 138 12.60 -20.98 37.41
C GLY A 138 13.93 -20.25 37.51
N LEU A 139 14.49 -19.84 36.37
CA LEU A 139 15.44 -18.74 36.32
C LEU A 139 14.62 -17.44 36.27
N GLN A 140 14.67 -16.68 37.35
CA GLN A 140 13.95 -15.42 37.50
C GLN A 140 14.83 -14.30 36.95
N TRP A 141 14.39 -13.63 35.88
CA TRP A 141 15.11 -12.51 35.29
C TRP A 141 14.52 -11.18 35.78
N ASP A 142 15.23 -10.49 36.67
CA ASP A 142 14.84 -9.16 37.13
C ASP A 142 15.09 -8.12 36.04
N VAL A 143 14.01 -7.62 35.42
CA VAL A 143 14.09 -6.52 34.44
C VAL A 143 14.12 -5.18 35.16
N GLY A 144 15.25 -4.88 35.80
CA GLY A 144 15.58 -3.56 36.33
C GLY A 144 16.37 -2.74 35.32
N GLY A 145 15.71 -2.10 34.35
CA GLY A 145 16.39 -1.35 33.28
C GLY A 145 15.57 -0.18 32.74
N SER A 146 15.84 1.04 33.21
CA SER A 146 15.19 2.27 32.74
C SER A 146 15.77 2.74 31.40
N GLY A 147 15.32 2.14 30.30
CA GLY A 147 15.63 2.59 28.93
C GLY A 147 14.50 3.44 28.33
N ARG A 148 14.77 4.70 27.97
CA ARG A 148 13.84 5.52 27.18
C ARG A 148 13.84 5.04 25.73
N GLY A 149 13.04 4.02 25.43
CA GLY A 149 12.85 3.53 24.06
C GLY A 149 12.19 4.57 23.17
N ASN A 150 12.97 5.16 22.26
CA ASN A 150 12.47 6.01 21.19
C ASN A 150 11.87 5.12 20.09
N TRP A 151 10.54 5.13 19.96
CA TRP A 151 9.84 4.29 18.99
C TRP A 151 9.92 4.92 17.59
N MET A 152 10.83 4.41 16.75
CA MET A 152 10.90 4.81 15.35
C MET A 152 9.84 4.06 14.54
N VAL A 153 9.13 4.76 13.66
CA VAL A 153 8.24 4.16 12.65
C VAL A 153 9.07 3.86 11.42
N VAL A 154 8.87 2.68 10.83
CA VAL A 154 9.77 2.10 9.82
C VAL A 154 9.02 1.82 8.53
N ALA A 155 8.84 2.90 7.76
CA ALA A 155 8.83 2.89 6.30
C ALA A 155 10.20 2.44 5.76
N ALA A 156 10.48 2.69 4.47
CA ALA A 156 11.83 2.69 3.92
C ALA A 156 12.72 3.86 4.45
N SER A 157 12.79 4.02 5.78
CA SER A 157 13.73 4.90 6.49
C SER A 157 15.18 4.53 6.18
N PRO A 158 16.15 5.46 6.30
CA PRO A 158 17.56 5.12 6.18
C PRO A 158 17.94 4.10 7.26
N PRO A 159 18.75 3.09 6.93
CA PRO A 159 19.31 2.19 7.93
C PRO A 159 20.11 2.97 8.99
N THR A 160 19.91 2.65 10.26
CA THR A 160 20.56 3.31 11.40
C THR A 160 21.83 2.59 11.82
N GLU A 161 22.91 3.35 12.03
CA GLU A 161 24.15 2.85 12.63
C GLU A 161 24.01 2.79 14.15
N ASP A 162 24.44 1.68 14.76
CA ASP A 162 24.75 1.59 16.19
C ASP A 162 26.27 1.50 16.37
N ALA A 163 26.77 2.04 17.49
CA ALA A 163 28.18 1.96 17.81
C ALA A 163 28.57 0.50 18.16
N LEU A 164 29.68 0.01 17.57
CA LEU A 164 30.27 -1.29 17.87
C LEU A 164 30.77 -1.37 19.33
N VAL A 165 29.86 -1.68 20.25
CA VAL A 165 30.19 -2.18 21.58
C VAL A 165 30.51 -3.67 21.44
N MET A 166 31.50 -4.16 22.19
CA MET A 166 31.83 -5.58 22.32
C MET A 166 30.68 -6.35 23.01
N ALA A 167 29.61 -6.60 22.27
CA ALA A 167 28.50 -7.46 22.66
C ALA A 167 28.84 -8.93 22.34
N GLU A 168 28.15 -9.85 23.01
CA GLU A 168 28.18 -11.26 22.61
C GLU A 168 27.56 -11.41 21.20
N PRO A 169 28.04 -12.34 20.35
CA PRO A 169 27.46 -12.59 19.04
C PRO A 169 25.97 -12.92 19.14
N LEU A 170 25.14 -12.30 18.30
CA LEU A 170 23.70 -12.63 18.25
C LEU A 170 23.50 -14.12 17.99
N THR A 171 22.57 -14.74 18.70
CA THR A 171 22.15 -16.13 18.46
C THR A 171 20.83 -16.18 17.67
N LYS A 172 20.39 -17.37 17.29
CA LYS A 172 19.07 -17.55 16.66
C LYS A 172 17.95 -17.10 17.60
N GLU A 173 18.11 -17.38 18.89
CA GLU A 173 17.19 -17.04 19.97
C GLU A 173 17.03 -15.53 20.12
N ASP A 174 18.09 -14.74 19.90
CA ASP A 174 17.99 -13.27 19.87
C ASP A 174 17.16 -12.77 18.69
N LEU A 175 17.29 -13.38 17.50
CA LEU A 175 16.50 -13.03 16.32
C LEU A 175 15.01 -13.41 16.50
N VAL A 176 14.74 -14.53 17.19
CA VAL A 176 13.39 -14.94 17.62
C VAL A 176 12.84 -13.96 18.66
N GLY A 177 13.64 -13.62 19.67
CA GLY A 177 13.30 -12.64 20.71
C GLY A 177 13.00 -11.26 20.15
N TYR A 178 13.72 -10.85 19.11
CA TYR A 178 13.45 -9.62 18.37
C TYR A 178 12.04 -9.61 17.75
N LEU A 179 11.62 -10.69 17.07
CA LEU A 179 10.26 -10.78 16.54
C LEU A 179 9.21 -10.84 17.66
N ALA A 180 9.45 -11.66 18.68
CA ALA A 180 8.58 -11.81 19.84
C ALA A 180 8.40 -10.50 20.62
N SER A 181 9.39 -9.60 20.63
CA SER A 181 9.29 -8.24 21.22
C SER A 181 8.20 -7.36 20.58
N GLY A 182 7.69 -7.75 19.40
CA GLY A 182 6.52 -7.13 18.77
C GLY A 182 5.19 -7.41 19.49
N CYS A 183 5.14 -8.40 20.40
CA CYS A 183 3.92 -8.76 21.11
C CYS A 183 3.39 -7.62 22.00
N LYS A 184 2.15 -7.20 21.76
CA LYS A 184 1.48 -6.09 22.46
C LYS A 184 0.11 -6.54 22.98
N PRO A 185 -0.26 -6.22 24.22
CA PRO A 185 -1.63 -6.44 24.68
C PRO A 185 -2.63 -5.59 23.86
N LYS A 186 -3.90 -6.02 23.79
CA LYS A 186 -4.87 -5.54 22.80
C LYS A 186 -5.11 -4.03 22.84
N GLU A 187 -5.07 -3.40 24.01
CA GLU A 187 -5.20 -1.95 24.18
C GLU A 187 -4.03 -1.14 23.60
N LYS A 188 -2.88 -1.79 23.35
CA LYS A 188 -1.71 -1.22 22.69
C LYS A 188 -1.63 -1.54 21.19
N TRP A 189 -2.57 -2.30 20.64
CA TRP A 189 -2.65 -2.54 19.19
C TRP A 189 -2.93 -1.23 18.44
N ARG A 190 -2.27 -1.04 17.31
CA ARG A 190 -2.38 0.14 16.47
C ARG A 190 -2.43 -0.23 14.99
N ILE A 191 -2.85 0.73 14.18
CA ILE A 191 -3.09 0.63 12.75
C ILE A 191 -2.08 1.56 12.09
N GLY A 192 -0.98 1.00 11.57
CA GLY A 192 -0.12 1.73 10.64
C GLY A 192 -0.66 1.56 9.22
N THR A 193 -0.65 2.59 8.40
CA THR A 193 -1.10 2.50 6.99
C THR A 193 -0.08 3.19 6.11
N GLU A 194 0.32 2.50 5.04
CA GLU A 194 1.33 2.99 4.12
C GLU A 194 0.79 2.95 2.69
N HIS A 195 1.07 3.97 1.88
CA HIS A 195 0.61 4.01 0.50
C HIS A 195 1.58 4.73 -0.42
N GLU A 196 1.68 4.22 -1.63
CA GLU A 196 2.52 4.74 -2.71
C GLU A 196 1.62 5.39 -3.79
N LYS A 197 2.16 6.38 -4.50
CA LYS A 197 1.46 7.07 -5.59
C LYS A 197 2.44 7.61 -6.62
N PHE A 198 2.06 7.57 -7.90
CA PHE A 198 2.91 8.07 -8.99
C PHE A 198 2.73 9.58 -9.15
N GLY A 199 3.81 10.35 -9.00
CA GLY A 199 3.82 11.76 -9.40
C GLY A 199 4.01 11.91 -10.91
N PHE A 200 3.29 12.85 -11.52
CA PHE A 200 3.38 13.12 -12.96
C PHE A 200 3.22 14.61 -13.29
N GLU A 201 3.80 15.06 -14.40
CA GLU A 201 3.60 16.40 -14.94
C GLU A 201 2.22 16.50 -15.62
N ILE A 202 1.34 17.40 -15.17
CA ILE A 202 -0.04 17.54 -15.69
C ILE A 202 -0.05 17.82 -17.20
N GLY A 203 0.89 18.64 -17.70
CA GLY A 203 0.93 19.04 -19.11
C GLY A 203 1.49 18.00 -20.09
N THR A 204 2.20 16.97 -19.61
CA THR A 204 2.89 15.97 -20.47
C THR A 204 2.56 14.52 -20.10
N LEU A 205 1.95 14.32 -18.94
CA LEU A 205 1.73 13.07 -18.22
C LEU A 205 3.02 12.31 -17.86
N ARG A 206 4.22 12.86 -18.09
CA ARG A 206 5.51 12.22 -17.78
C ARG A 206 5.67 12.00 -16.27
N PRO A 207 6.36 10.92 -15.82
CA PRO A 207 6.72 10.77 -14.42
C PRO A 207 7.61 11.93 -13.97
N ILE A 208 7.40 12.45 -12.76
CA ILE A 208 8.24 13.54 -12.23
C ILE A 208 9.67 13.05 -11.96
N ARG A 209 10.67 13.86 -12.34
CA ARG A 209 12.08 13.55 -12.12
C ARG A 209 12.49 13.79 -10.66
N TYR A 210 13.68 13.31 -10.29
CA TYR A 210 14.21 13.51 -8.95
C TYR A 210 14.27 14.98 -8.53
N GLU A 211 14.62 15.91 -9.44
CA GLU A 211 14.72 17.34 -9.11
C GLU A 211 13.35 17.91 -8.69
N GLN A 212 12.29 17.56 -9.42
CA GLN A 212 10.91 17.95 -9.09
C GLN A 212 10.45 17.32 -7.76
N ILE A 213 10.87 16.09 -7.47
CA ILE A 213 10.60 15.44 -6.18
C ILE A 213 11.36 16.14 -5.04
N ALA A 214 12.63 16.51 -5.26
CA ALA A 214 13.46 17.20 -4.27
C ALA A 214 12.88 18.59 -3.93
N ASP A 215 12.46 19.36 -4.94
CA ASP A 215 11.76 20.63 -4.75
C ASP A 215 10.47 20.45 -3.93
N LEU A 216 9.67 19.42 -4.23
CA LEU A 216 8.45 19.10 -3.47
C LEU A 216 8.76 18.71 -2.01
N LEU A 217 9.78 17.87 -1.77
CA LEU A 217 10.20 17.48 -0.42
C LEU A 217 10.73 18.69 0.37
N ASN A 218 11.51 19.56 -0.26
CA ASN A 218 11.99 20.81 0.36
C ASN A 218 10.82 21.74 0.72
N GLY A 219 9.88 21.95 -0.20
CA GLY A 219 8.68 22.75 0.05
C GLY A 219 7.79 22.19 1.15
N LEU A 220 7.63 20.85 1.23
CA LEU A 220 6.89 20.18 2.31
C LEU A 220 7.56 20.40 3.67
N ALA A 221 8.88 20.24 3.75
CA ALA A 221 9.67 20.50 4.95
C ALA A 221 9.50 21.95 5.44
N GLU A 222 9.61 22.92 4.53
CA GLU A 222 9.59 24.35 4.86
C GLU A 222 8.19 24.89 5.17
N ARG A 223 7.15 24.36 4.50
CA ARG A 223 5.76 24.83 4.68
C ARG A 223 4.99 24.11 5.78
N PHE A 224 5.31 22.84 6.04
CA PHE A 224 4.55 21.99 6.97
C PHE A 224 5.40 21.38 8.09
N ASP A 225 6.63 21.85 8.29
CA ASP A 225 7.51 21.50 9.43
C ASP A 225 7.86 20.00 9.49
N TRP A 226 8.42 19.49 8.39
CA TRP A 226 8.97 18.13 8.33
C TRP A 226 10.50 18.14 8.34
N ASP A 227 11.11 17.23 9.11
CA ASP A 227 12.55 16.99 9.12
C ASP A 227 13.01 16.35 7.79
N LYS A 228 14.07 16.89 7.17
CA LYS A 228 14.63 16.36 5.92
C LYS A 228 15.43 15.08 6.16
N ILE A 229 15.12 14.01 5.42
CA ILE A 229 15.90 12.77 5.40
C ILE A 229 16.88 12.81 4.23
N MET A 230 18.18 12.69 4.52
CA MET A 230 19.26 12.84 3.54
C MET A 230 20.00 11.52 3.32
N GLU A 231 20.39 11.25 2.07
CA GLU A 231 21.40 10.23 1.71
C GLU A 231 22.49 10.91 0.87
N GLY A 232 23.67 11.11 1.48
CA GLY A 232 24.66 12.05 0.96
C GLY A 232 24.07 13.47 0.90
N ASP A 233 24.21 14.13 -0.25
CA ASP A 233 23.68 15.47 -0.50
C ASP A 233 22.21 15.46 -0.99
N TYR A 234 21.61 14.28 -1.19
CA TYR A 234 20.26 14.12 -1.72
C TYR A 234 19.20 14.06 -0.62
N VAL A 235 18.17 14.90 -0.70
CA VAL A 235 16.94 14.68 0.08
C VAL A 235 16.17 13.51 -0.53
N ILE A 236 15.88 12.49 0.28
CA ILE A 236 15.29 11.22 -0.16
C ILE A 236 13.99 10.85 0.57
N GLY A 237 13.55 11.73 1.47
CA GLY A 237 12.35 11.55 2.28
C GLY A 237 12.20 12.65 3.32
N LEU A 238 11.15 12.55 4.13
CA LEU A 238 10.84 13.46 5.22
C LEU A 238 10.36 12.68 6.46
N LYS A 239 10.46 13.30 7.64
CA LYS A 239 9.91 12.75 8.89
C LYS A 239 9.16 13.82 9.67
N GLN A 240 8.02 13.45 10.26
CA GLN A 240 7.30 14.30 11.20
C GLN A 240 6.75 13.44 12.34
N GLY A 241 7.44 13.47 13.48
CA GLY A 241 7.13 12.64 14.65
C GLY A 241 7.18 11.14 14.34
N LYS A 242 6.00 10.55 14.11
CA LYS A 242 5.79 9.13 13.78
C LYS A 242 5.39 8.87 12.32
N GLN A 243 5.24 9.90 11.50
CA GLN A 243 5.04 9.75 10.07
C GLN A 243 6.38 9.88 9.34
N SER A 244 6.51 9.23 8.20
CA SER A 244 7.60 9.47 7.26
C SER A 244 7.13 9.39 5.81
N ILE A 245 7.72 10.25 4.99
CA ILE A 245 7.58 10.24 3.53
C ILE A 245 8.85 9.63 2.96
N SER A 246 8.72 8.67 2.04
CA SER A 246 9.83 7.98 1.39
C SER A 246 9.64 7.95 -0.12
N LEU A 247 10.74 7.70 -0.83
CA LEU A 247 10.76 7.51 -2.28
C LEU A 247 11.14 6.07 -2.61
N GLU A 248 10.27 5.39 -3.37
CA GLU A 248 10.54 4.10 -3.98
C GLU A 248 11.38 4.24 -5.27
N PRO A 249 11.94 3.14 -5.85
CA PRO A 249 12.97 3.22 -6.89
C PRO A 249 12.65 4.10 -8.11
N GLY A 250 11.39 4.10 -8.54
CA GLY A 250 10.87 4.89 -9.67
C GLY A 250 10.37 6.29 -9.31
N GLY A 251 10.57 6.75 -8.08
CA GLY A 251 10.05 8.03 -7.58
C GLY A 251 8.59 7.97 -7.16
N GLN A 252 8.03 6.77 -6.92
CA GLN A 252 6.73 6.65 -6.27
C GLN A 252 6.81 7.25 -4.87
N PHE A 253 5.86 8.12 -4.55
CA PHE A 253 5.95 9.02 -3.39
C PHE A 253 5.12 8.47 -2.24
N GLU A 254 5.78 7.78 -1.33
CA GLU A 254 5.20 7.01 -0.24
C GLU A 254 4.86 7.91 0.97
N LEU A 255 3.78 7.57 1.68
CA LEU A 255 3.61 7.89 3.09
C LEU A 255 3.59 6.57 3.86
N SER A 256 4.40 6.45 4.92
CA SER A 256 4.14 5.55 6.04
C SER A 256 3.56 6.36 7.20
N GLY A 257 2.30 6.04 7.54
CA GLY A 257 1.53 6.69 8.56
C GLY A 257 1.93 6.30 9.97
N ALA A 258 1.50 7.08 10.97
CA ALA A 258 1.73 6.75 12.36
C ALA A 258 0.95 5.47 12.76
N PRO A 259 1.38 4.78 13.83
CA PRO A 259 0.58 3.73 14.46
C PRO A 259 -0.61 4.35 15.21
N LEU A 260 -1.77 4.39 14.56
CA LEU A 260 -3.00 5.05 15.03
C LEU A 260 -3.99 4.08 15.67
N GLU A 261 -4.99 4.58 16.39
CA GLU A 261 -5.92 3.76 17.19
C GLU A 261 -7.23 3.47 16.48
N THR A 262 -7.69 4.43 15.67
CA THR A 262 -8.94 4.35 14.91
C THR A 262 -8.73 4.66 13.43
N LEU A 263 -9.56 4.06 12.59
CA LEU A 263 -9.59 4.26 11.15
C LEU A 263 -10.02 5.69 10.76
N HIS A 264 -10.72 6.39 11.67
CA HIS A 264 -10.98 7.82 11.55
C HIS A 264 -9.68 8.64 11.58
N GLN A 265 -8.75 8.31 12.49
CA GLN A 265 -7.44 8.93 12.52
C GLN A 265 -6.63 8.55 11.27
N THR A 266 -6.63 7.28 10.86
CA THR A 266 -5.96 6.82 9.63
C THR A 266 -6.43 7.58 8.41
N CYS A 267 -7.75 7.75 8.23
CA CYS A 267 -8.28 8.48 7.08
C CYS A 267 -8.02 9.99 7.19
N ALA A 268 -8.00 10.57 8.40
CA ALA A 268 -7.59 11.96 8.59
C ALA A 268 -6.11 12.20 8.24
N GLU A 269 -5.22 11.27 8.60
CA GLU A 269 -3.79 11.31 8.27
C GLU A 269 -3.57 11.22 6.75
N VAL A 270 -4.23 10.27 6.07
CA VAL A 270 -4.22 10.16 4.59
C VAL A 270 -4.67 11.48 3.94
N ASN A 271 -5.79 12.07 4.40
CA ASN A 271 -6.27 13.34 3.85
C ASN A 271 -5.32 14.51 4.14
N SER A 272 -4.70 14.56 5.33
CA SER A 272 -3.69 15.58 5.66
C SER A 272 -2.49 15.52 4.72
N HIS A 273 -1.94 14.32 4.50
CA HIS A 273 -0.82 14.11 3.58
C HIS A 273 -1.17 14.50 2.14
N LEU A 274 -2.31 14.02 1.62
CA LEU A 274 -2.76 14.36 0.26
C LEU A 274 -2.98 15.87 0.09
N TYR A 275 -3.55 16.55 1.09
CA TYR A 275 -3.68 18.00 1.09
C TYR A 275 -2.33 18.72 1.06
N GLN A 276 -1.38 18.34 1.93
CA GLN A 276 -0.06 18.97 1.99
C GLN A 276 0.72 18.82 0.68
N VAL A 277 0.70 17.61 0.10
CA VAL A 277 1.35 17.31 -1.19
C VAL A 277 0.69 18.12 -2.32
N LYS A 278 -0.64 18.11 -2.40
CA LYS A 278 -1.40 18.81 -3.45
C LYS A 278 -1.20 20.33 -3.41
N ALA A 279 -1.21 20.92 -2.21
CA ALA A 279 -1.03 22.35 -1.99
C ALA A 279 0.34 22.92 -2.43
N LEU A 280 1.31 22.07 -2.78
CA LEU A 280 2.58 22.45 -3.40
C LEU A 280 2.68 21.94 -4.85
N ALA A 281 2.23 20.70 -5.11
CA ALA A 281 2.30 20.07 -6.41
C ALA A 281 1.51 20.83 -7.49
N GLU A 282 0.35 21.43 -7.16
CA GLU A 282 -0.45 22.21 -8.11
C GLU A 282 0.31 23.41 -8.69
N ASP A 283 1.01 24.19 -7.85
CA ASP A 283 1.85 25.33 -8.27
C ASP A 283 3.04 24.88 -9.14
N MET A 284 3.49 23.63 -8.97
CA MET A 284 4.56 23.00 -9.76
C MET A 284 4.06 22.35 -11.06
N GLY A 285 2.74 22.32 -11.30
CA GLY A 285 2.14 21.60 -12.44
C GLY A 285 2.23 20.08 -12.32
N ILE A 286 2.27 19.55 -11.10
CA ILE A 286 2.41 18.13 -10.76
C ILE A 286 1.08 17.57 -10.24
N GLY A 287 0.67 16.42 -10.77
CA GLY A 287 -0.42 15.61 -10.26
C GLY A 287 0.08 14.33 -9.60
N PHE A 288 -0.77 13.67 -8.82
CA PHE A 288 -0.49 12.35 -8.24
C PHE A 288 -1.60 11.35 -8.59
N LEU A 289 -1.20 10.16 -9.04
CA LEU A 289 -2.07 9.13 -9.58
C LEU A 289 -2.17 7.93 -8.63
N GLY A 290 -3.41 7.58 -8.23
CA GLY A 290 -3.71 6.42 -7.39
C GLY A 290 -4.06 5.16 -8.20
N ILE A 291 -3.05 4.42 -8.64
CA ILE A 291 -3.19 3.21 -9.48
C ILE A 291 -2.16 2.14 -9.08
N GLY A 292 -2.45 0.85 -9.30
CA GLY A 292 -1.54 -0.24 -8.89
C GLY A 292 -0.26 -0.37 -9.74
N PHE A 293 -0.30 0.09 -11.00
CA PHE A 293 0.79 -0.01 -11.96
C PHE A 293 0.80 1.18 -12.92
N GLN A 294 1.98 1.66 -13.31
CA GLN A 294 2.16 2.78 -14.24
C GLN A 294 1.49 2.51 -15.60
N PRO A 295 0.39 3.21 -15.95
CA PRO A 295 -0.47 2.81 -17.05
C PRO A 295 0.04 3.20 -18.44
N LYS A 296 0.93 4.20 -18.54
CA LYS A 296 1.30 4.87 -19.82
C LYS A 296 2.75 4.67 -20.24
N TRP A 297 3.69 4.66 -19.29
CA TRP A 297 5.13 4.73 -19.59
C TRP A 297 5.85 3.38 -19.52
N ALA A 298 6.83 3.20 -20.40
CA ALA A 298 7.70 2.02 -20.40
C ALA A 298 8.72 2.11 -19.26
N LEU A 299 9.29 0.98 -18.85
CA LEU A 299 10.28 0.91 -17.76
C LEU A 299 11.46 1.89 -17.95
N LYS A 300 11.92 2.08 -19.19
CA LYS A 300 13.00 3.00 -19.57
C LYS A 300 12.66 4.49 -19.45
N ASP A 301 11.38 4.83 -19.33
CA ASP A 301 10.88 6.20 -19.22
C ASP A 301 10.70 6.63 -17.75
N ILE A 302 10.94 5.72 -16.80
CA ILE A 302 10.84 5.98 -15.35
C ILE A 302 12.19 6.51 -14.82
N PRO A 303 12.20 7.60 -14.05
CA PRO A 303 13.41 8.09 -13.38
C PRO A 303 13.88 7.12 -12.30
N ILE A 304 15.16 7.21 -11.93
CA ILE A 304 15.77 6.36 -10.89
C ILE A 304 16.13 7.26 -9.71
N MET A 305 15.64 6.91 -8.52
CA MET A 305 15.94 7.69 -7.31
C MET A 305 17.39 7.46 -6.85
N PRO A 306 18.10 8.50 -6.36
CA PRO A 306 19.50 8.43 -5.97
C PRO A 306 19.68 7.78 -4.58
N LYS A 307 19.32 6.50 -4.45
CA LYS A 307 19.45 5.68 -3.23
C LYS A 307 20.28 4.43 -3.51
N GLY A 308 21.42 4.27 -2.83
CA GLY A 308 22.41 3.22 -3.11
C GLY A 308 21.85 1.79 -3.04
N ARG A 309 20.94 1.51 -2.10
CA ARG A 309 20.22 0.22 -2.02
C ARG A 309 19.49 -0.16 -3.32
N TYR A 310 18.99 0.81 -4.08
CA TYR A 310 18.23 0.54 -5.30
C TYR A 310 19.13 0.20 -6.48
N GLU A 311 20.40 0.63 -6.49
CA GLU A 311 21.38 0.16 -7.48
C GLU A 311 21.67 -1.35 -7.31
N ILE A 312 21.93 -1.78 -6.06
CA ILE A 312 22.14 -3.20 -5.73
C ILE A 312 20.93 -4.04 -6.15
N MET A 313 19.72 -3.62 -5.76
CA MET A 313 18.48 -4.32 -6.13
C MET A 313 18.27 -4.36 -7.65
N ARG A 314 18.42 -3.23 -8.36
CA ARG A 314 18.28 -3.14 -9.82
C ARG A 314 19.25 -4.09 -10.55
N ASN A 315 20.47 -4.21 -10.05
CA ASN A 315 21.49 -5.11 -10.62
C ASN A 315 21.24 -6.58 -10.26
N TYR A 316 20.43 -6.87 -9.23
CA TYR A 316 20.10 -8.23 -8.79
C TYR A 316 18.81 -8.78 -9.41
N MET A 317 17.73 -7.99 -9.53
CA MET A 317 16.42 -8.49 -9.99
C MET A 317 16.48 -9.34 -11.27
N PRO A 318 17.22 -8.95 -12.35
CA PRO A 318 17.31 -9.76 -13.57
C PRO A 318 17.96 -11.16 -13.40
N LYS A 319 18.57 -11.44 -12.24
CA LYS A 319 19.17 -12.73 -11.90
C LYS A 319 18.17 -13.71 -11.28
N VAL A 320 17.01 -13.23 -10.81
CA VAL A 320 16.06 -14.00 -9.97
C VAL A 320 14.60 -13.96 -10.44
N GLY A 321 14.25 -13.08 -11.38
CA GLY A 321 12.94 -13.01 -12.01
C GLY A 321 12.93 -12.04 -13.20
N SER A 322 11.93 -12.12 -14.08
CA SER A 322 11.82 -11.22 -15.23
C SER A 322 11.08 -9.91 -14.91
N LEU A 323 10.25 -9.90 -13.86
CA LEU A 323 9.36 -8.78 -13.52
C LEU A 323 9.84 -7.94 -12.31
N GLY A 324 10.94 -8.32 -11.65
CA GLY A 324 11.42 -7.63 -10.44
C GLY A 324 11.82 -6.16 -10.65
N LEU A 325 12.21 -5.76 -11.87
CA LEU A 325 12.40 -4.34 -12.19
C LEU A 325 11.07 -3.58 -12.31
N ASP A 326 10.03 -4.22 -12.85
CA ASP A 326 8.70 -3.60 -12.95
C ASP A 326 8.03 -3.47 -11.58
N MET A 327 8.31 -4.38 -10.64
CA MET A 327 7.97 -4.20 -9.23
C MET A 327 8.57 -2.89 -8.69
N MET A 328 9.89 -2.74 -8.80
CA MET A 328 10.64 -1.59 -8.27
C MET A 328 10.19 -0.25 -8.87
N PHE A 329 10.05 -0.17 -10.19
CA PHE A 329 9.90 1.10 -10.91
C PHE A 329 8.47 1.43 -11.35
N ARG A 330 7.58 0.43 -11.46
CA ARG A 330 6.26 0.61 -12.08
C ARG A 330 5.07 0.16 -11.23
N THR A 331 5.24 -0.23 -9.96
CA THR A 331 4.11 -0.55 -9.06
C THR A 331 3.86 0.51 -7.97
N CYS A 332 2.62 0.54 -7.45
CA CYS A 332 2.22 1.26 -6.23
C CYS A 332 1.26 0.40 -5.39
N THR A 333 1.43 0.37 -4.07
CA THR A 333 0.58 -0.37 -3.11
C THR A 333 -0.18 0.55 -2.16
N VAL A 334 -1.18 -0.02 -1.48
CA VAL A 334 -1.55 0.41 -0.13
C VAL A 334 -1.48 -0.82 0.79
N GLN A 335 -0.81 -0.67 1.93
CA GLN A 335 -0.60 -1.72 2.92
C GLN A 335 -1.00 -1.26 4.32
N VAL A 336 -1.29 -2.22 5.20
CA VAL A 336 -1.62 -1.97 6.60
C VAL A 336 -0.76 -2.85 7.50
N ASN A 337 -0.27 -2.22 8.58
CA ASN A 337 0.63 -2.78 9.56
C ASN A 337 -0.16 -3.02 10.85
N LEU A 338 -0.25 -4.28 11.30
CA LEU A 338 -1.11 -4.71 12.39
C LEU A 338 -0.37 -5.56 13.42
N ASP A 339 -0.62 -5.24 14.69
CA ASP A 339 -0.06 -5.90 15.87
C ASP A 339 -0.68 -7.27 16.23
N PHE A 340 0.09 -8.05 17.00
CA PHE A 340 -0.29 -9.30 17.64
C PHE A 340 0.05 -9.29 19.14
N THR A 341 -0.64 -10.09 19.95
CA THR A 341 -0.43 -10.17 21.41
C THR A 341 0.43 -11.33 21.88
N SER A 342 0.65 -12.34 21.04
CA SER A 342 1.42 -13.53 21.36
C SER A 342 1.83 -14.25 20.06
N GLU A 343 2.70 -15.26 20.17
CA GLU A 343 3.00 -16.15 19.04
C GLU A 343 1.74 -16.85 18.49
N SER A 344 0.84 -17.30 19.36
CA SER A 344 -0.42 -17.95 18.93
C SER A 344 -1.35 -17.00 18.16
N ASP A 345 -1.47 -15.75 18.61
CA ASP A 345 -2.21 -14.70 17.89
C ASP A 345 -1.53 -14.31 16.57
N MET A 346 -0.19 -14.24 16.57
CA MET A 346 0.61 -14.04 15.35
C MET A 346 0.33 -15.15 14.33
N ILE A 347 0.41 -16.43 14.71
CA ILE A 347 0.12 -17.58 13.84
C ILE A 347 -1.30 -17.50 13.27
N ARG A 348 -2.30 -17.23 14.13
CA ARG A 348 -3.72 -17.07 13.73
C ARG A 348 -3.88 -15.97 12.68
N LYS A 349 -3.35 -14.77 12.95
CA LYS A 349 -3.43 -13.62 12.04
C LYS A 349 -2.62 -13.79 10.75
N PHE A 350 -1.47 -14.46 10.81
CA PHE A 350 -0.65 -14.74 9.62
C PHE A 350 -1.37 -15.73 8.69
N ARG A 351 -1.89 -16.84 9.23
CA ARG A 351 -2.69 -17.82 8.46
C ARG A 351 -3.94 -17.18 7.84
N ALA A 352 -4.69 -16.41 8.63
CA ALA A 352 -5.86 -15.67 8.15
C ALA A 352 -5.50 -14.64 7.06
N GLY A 353 -4.45 -13.85 7.28
CA GLY A 353 -3.94 -12.88 6.31
C GLY A 353 -3.56 -13.53 4.99
N LEU A 354 -2.70 -14.56 5.01
CA LEU A 354 -2.28 -15.28 3.80
C LEU A 354 -3.46 -15.91 3.06
N ALA A 355 -4.36 -16.59 3.76
CA ALA A 355 -5.51 -17.24 3.13
C ALA A 355 -6.44 -16.22 2.43
N LEU A 356 -6.67 -15.06 3.06
CA LEU A 356 -7.52 -14.01 2.51
C LEU A 356 -6.80 -13.01 1.59
N GLN A 357 -5.47 -13.04 1.48
CA GLN A 357 -4.74 -12.03 0.70
C GLN A 357 -5.19 -11.99 -0.77
N PRO A 358 -5.44 -13.11 -1.47
CA PRO A 358 -6.03 -13.08 -2.82
C PRO A 358 -7.41 -12.41 -2.88
N ILE A 359 -8.23 -12.48 -1.82
CA ILE A 359 -9.53 -11.78 -1.79
C ILE A 359 -9.31 -10.27 -1.69
N ALA A 360 -8.36 -9.81 -0.86
CA ALA A 360 -7.99 -8.40 -0.84
C ALA A 360 -7.42 -7.94 -2.19
N THR A 361 -6.53 -8.72 -2.82
CA THR A 361 -6.02 -8.44 -4.17
C THR A 361 -7.16 -8.33 -5.18
N ALA A 362 -8.16 -9.21 -5.13
CA ALA A 362 -9.32 -9.16 -6.02
C ALA A 362 -10.18 -7.90 -5.81
N ILE A 363 -10.49 -7.55 -4.56
CA ILE A 363 -11.30 -6.37 -4.20
C ILE A 363 -10.60 -5.08 -4.61
N PHE A 364 -9.28 -5.00 -4.40
CA PHE A 364 -8.50 -3.77 -4.61
C PHE A 364 -7.86 -3.67 -6.00
N ALA A 365 -7.94 -4.69 -6.85
CA ALA A 365 -7.34 -4.77 -8.18
C ALA A 365 -7.54 -3.48 -9.01
N ASN A 366 -6.43 -2.85 -9.41
CA ASN A 366 -6.42 -1.50 -9.97
C ASN A 366 -5.24 -1.28 -10.94
N SER A 367 -4.85 -2.29 -11.72
CA SER A 367 -3.74 -2.16 -12.67
C SER A 367 -3.93 -2.86 -14.03
N PRO A 368 -4.99 -2.51 -14.80
CA PRO A 368 -5.31 -3.17 -16.06
C PRO A 368 -4.54 -2.67 -17.28
N PHE A 369 -3.73 -1.62 -17.16
CA PHE A 369 -3.03 -0.99 -18.27
C PHE A 369 -1.50 -1.12 -18.18
N THR A 370 -0.86 -1.27 -19.33
CA THR A 370 0.60 -1.19 -19.50
C THR A 370 0.88 -0.48 -20.82
N GLU A 371 1.74 0.53 -20.81
CA GLU A 371 2.20 1.26 -22.01
C GLU A 371 1.05 1.75 -22.92
N GLY A 372 -0.01 2.25 -22.27
CA GLY A 372 -1.18 2.84 -22.92
C GLY A 372 -2.29 1.87 -23.31
N LYS A 373 -2.17 0.57 -23.01
CA LYS A 373 -3.12 -0.46 -23.48
C LYS A 373 -3.54 -1.44 -22.36
N PRO A 374 -4.73 -2.06 -22.46
CA PRO A 374 -5.11 -3.21 -21.65
C PRO A 374 -4.05 -4.33 -21.71
N ASN A 375 -3.63 -4.82 -20.55
CA ASN A 375 -2.51 -5.76 -20.42
C ASN A 375 -2.93 -7.21 -20.17
N GLY A 376 -4.23 -7.49 -20.11
CA GLY A 376 -4.80 -8.83 -19.87
C GLY A 376 -4.98 -9.20 -18.39
N TYR A 377 -4.63 -8.30 -17.47
CA TYR A 377 -4.79 -8.47 -16.02
C TYR A 377 -5.76 -7.43 -15.44
N LEU A 378 -6.27 -7.72 -14.24
CA LEU A 378 -6.97 -6.76 -13.38
C LEU A 378 -6.01 -6.19 -12.32
N SER A 379 -5.09 -7.02 -11.82
CA SER A 379 -3.91 -6.57 -11.06
C SER A 379 -2.62 -7.07 -11.74
N MET A 380 -2.10 -6.29 -12.68
CA MET A 380 -0.74 -6.51 -13.21
C MET A 380 0.31 -6.44 -12.09
N ARG A 381 0.11 -5.54 -11.12
CA ARG A 381 0.98 -5.45 -9.94
C ARG A 381 1.10 -6.78 -9.21
N SER A 382 -0.01 -7.47 -8.92
CA SER A 382 0.04 -8.75 -8.21
C SER A 382 0.65 -9.86 -9.08
N HIS A 383 0.44 -9.84 -10.40
CA HIS A 383 1.15 -10.75 -11.32
C HIS A 383 2.67 -10.53 -11.28
N ILE A 384 3.15 -9.29 -11.27
CA ILE A 384 4.58 -8.95 -11.17
C ILE A 384 5.25 -9.58 -9.93
N TRP A 385 4.56 -9.61 -8.79
CA TRP A 385 5.04 -10.27 -7.57
C TRP A 385 5.15 -11.81 -7.68
N THR A 386 4.64 -12.44 -8.75
CA THR A 386 4.82 -13.88 -9.03
C THR A 386 6.15 -14.22 -9.72
N ASP A 387 6.85 -13.23 -10.28
CA ASP A 387 8.15 -13.41 -10.97
C ASP A 387 9.12 -12.25 -10.68
N THR A 388 9.13 -11.83 -9.41
CA THR A 388 10.06 -10.82 -8.87
C THR A 388 11.32 -11.47 -8.30
N ASP A 389 11.17 -12.29 -7.26
CA ASP A 389 12.20 -13.17 -6.69
C ASP A 389 11.51 -14.24 -5.83
N ASN A 390 11.54 -15.49 -6.28
CA ASN A 390 10.83 -16.60 -5.65
C ASN A 390 11.41 -17.06 -4.31
N ASN A 391 12.58 -16.56 -3.90
CA ASN A 391 13.14 -16.85 -2.57
C ASN A 391 12.45 -16.01 -1.47
N ARG A 392 11.94 -14.82 -1.84
CA ARG A 392 11.46 -13.80 -0.88
C ARG A 392 9.98 -13.43 -1.03
N ALA A 393 9.25 -14.01 -1.98
CA ALA A 393 7.86 -13.68 -2.29
C ALA A 393 6.93 -14.90 -2.21
N GLY A 394 5.61 -14.66 -2.25
CA GLY A 394 4.58 -15.71 -2.35
C GLY A 394 3.81 -16.01 -1.06
N MET A 395 3.10 -17.15 -1.06
CA MET A 395 2.11 -17.55 -0.06
C MET A 395 2.67 -18.21 1.22
N LEU A 396 3.99 -18.41 1.30
CA LEU A 396 4.68 -19.04 2.44
C LEU A 396 3.93 -20.28 3.02
N PRO A 397 3.78 -21.38 2.25
CA PRO A 397 2.91 -22.50 2.64
C PRO A 397 3.27 -23.11 4.01
N PHE A 398 4.54 -23.04 4.43
CA PHE A 398 5.00 -23.51 5.74
C PHE A 398 4.36 -22.77 6.93
N VAL A 399 3.70 -21.62 6.73
CA VAL A 399 2.93 -20.91 7.77
C VAL A 399 1.70 -21.73 8.21
N PHE A 400 1.23 -22.65 7.36
CA PHE A 400 0.11 -23.54 7.65
C PHE A 400 0.54 -24.86 8.29
N ASP A 401 1.84 -25.15 8.40
CA ASP A 401 2.35 -26.34 9.09
C ASP A 401 2.13 -26.21 10.61
N ASP A 402 1.84 -27.32 11.30
CA ASP A 402 1.65 -27.36 12.77
C ASP A 402 2.89 -26.91 13.57
N THR A 403 4.06 -26.93 12.93
CA THR A 403 5.35 -26.49 13.52
C THR A 403 5.64 -25.00 13.33
N PHE A 404 4.73 -24.25 12.70
CA PHE A 404 4.95 -22.82 12.45
C PHE A 404 4.91 -21.99 13.74
N GLY A 405 5.86 -21.06 13.84
CA GLY A 405 6.03 -20.08 14.91
C GLY A 405 7.11 -19.07 14.53
N PHE A 406 7.53 -18.21 15.46
CA PHE A 406 8.61 -17.24 15.25
C PHE A 406 9.90 -17.92 14.83
N GLU A 407 10.27 -19.04 15.47
CA GLU A 407 11.50 -19.78 15.15
C GLU A 407 11.53 -20.25 13.69
N ARG A 408 10.42 -20.79 13.19
CA ARG A 408 10.31 -21.25 11.80
C ARG A 408 10.38 -20.10 10.80
N TYR A 409 9.87 -18.92 11.16
CA TYR A 409 10.02 -17.71 10.35
C TYR A 409 11.46 -17.17 10.35
N VAL A 410 12.16 -17.25 11.48
CA VAL A 410 13.59 -16.92 11.56
C VAL A 410 14.42 -17.86 10.70
N ASP A 411 14.18 -19.17 10.72
CA ASP A 411 14.88 -20.11 9.82
C ASP A 411 14.66 -19.76 8.34
N TYR A 412 13.41 -19.49 7.95
CA TYR A 412 13.10 -19.02 6.59
C TYR A 412 13.90 -17.75 6.25
N ALA A 413 13.82 -16.72 7.10
CA ALA A 413 14.48 -15.44 6.85
C ALA A 413 16.02 -15.53 6.85
N LEU A 414 16.63 -16.41 7.65
CA LEU A 414 18.08 -16.68 7.64
C LEU A 414 18.58 -17.23 6.30
N ASP A 415 17.73 -17.99 5.61
CA ASP A 415 18.03 -18.64 4.32
C ASP A 415 17.59 -17.81 3.10
N VAL A 416 16.78 -16.75 3.28
CA VAL A 416 16.52 -15.76 2.23
C VAL A 416 17.83 -15.04 1.88
N PRO A 417 18.22 -14.96 0.59
CA PRO A 417 19.42 -14.24 0.19
C PRO A 417 19.36 -12.75 0.56
N MET A 418 20.43 -12.23 1.14
CA MET A 418 20.59 -10.82 1.48
C MET A 418 20.64 -9.95 0.21
N TYR A 419 20.39 -8.66 0.38
CA TYR A 419 20.75 -7.64 -0.62
C TYR A 419 21.99 -6.85 -0.20
N PHE A 420 22.00 -6.31 1.02
CA PHE A 420 23.06 -5.44 1.47
C PHE A 420 23.31 -5.56 2.98
N VAL A 421 24.47 -5.07 3.39
CA VAL A 421 24.75 -4.63 4.77
C VAL A 421 25.05 -3.13 4.75
N TYR A 422 24.67 -2.39 5.79
CA TYR A 422 24.92 -0.95 5.86
C TYR A 422 26.02 -0.63 6.87
N ARG A 423 27.10 0.00 6.41
CA ARG A 423 28.28 0.40 7.21
C ARG A 423 28.84 1.71 6.68
N ASP A 424 29.34 2.58 7.56
CA ASP A 424 29.98 3.86 7.21
C ASP A 424 29.19 4.67 6.16
N LYS A 425 27.87 4.74 6.36
CA LYS A 425 26.88 5.36 5.46
C LYS A 425 26.82 4.81 4.04
N LYS A 426 27.26 3.56 3.82
CA LYS A 426 27.29 2.88 2.51
C LYS A 426 26.53 1.56 2.55
N TYR A 427 25.87 1.25 1.44
CA TYR A 427 25.30 -0.07 1.19
C TYR A 427 26.39 -0.96 0.56
N ILE A 428 26.77 -2.01 1.26
CA ILE A 428 27.71 -3.04 0.79
C ILE A 428 26.89 -4.14 0.12
N ASP A 429 27.19 -4.46 -1.14
CA ASP A 429 26.50 -5.53 -1.89
C ASP A 429 26.79 -6.90 -1.26
N CYS A 430 25.74 -7.57 -0.77
CA CYS A 430 25.76 -8.92 -0.23
C CYS A 430 24.80 -9.84 -1.01
N THR A 431 24.53 -9.53 -2.27
CA THR A 431 23.52 -10.22 -3.08
C THR A 431 23.86 -11.70 -3.28
N GLY A 432 22.88 -12.57 -3.02
CA GLY A 432 23.04 -14.02 -3.13
C GLY A 432 23.72 -14.69 -1.92
N MET A 433 24.14 -13.93 -0.90
CA MET A 433 24.73 -14.44 0.33
C MET A 433 23.64 -14.67 1.39
N SER A 434 23.87 -15.55 2.38
CA SER A 434 22.88 -15.84 3.42
C SER A 434 23.12 -15.01 4.69
N PHE A 435 22.05 -14.66 5.41
CA PHE A 435 22.19 -14.06 6.75
C PHE A 435 22.75 -15.09 7.74
N ARG A 436 22.53 -16.39 7.49
CA ARG A 436 23.15 -17.50 8.23
C ARG A 436 24.68 -17.48 8.19
N ASP A 437 25.29 -17.10 7.08
CA ASP A 437 26.74 -16.90 6.98
C ASP A 437 27.21 -15.65 7.73
N PHE A 438 26.38 -14.59 7.75
CA PHE A 438 26.67 -13.38 8.52
C PHE A 438 26.74 -13.66 10.02
N MET A 439 25.79 -14.41 10.57
CA MET A 439 25.76 -14.84 11.99
C MET A 439 27.05 -15.51 12.48
N VAL A 440 27.89 -16.01 11.57
CA VAL A 440 29.18 -16.67 11.89
C VAL A 440 30.39 -15.99 11.25
N GLY A 441 30.26 -14.72 10.83
CA GLY A 441 31.37 -13.90 10.33
C GLY A 441 31.89 -14.25 8.93
N LYS A 442 31.08 -14.95 8.10
CA LYS A 442 31.51 -15.52 6.82
C LYS A 442 31.09 -14.75 5.57
N LEU A 443 30.52 -13.55 5.69
CA LEU A 443 30.23 -12.71 4.53
C LEU A 443 31.54 -12.24 3.85
N PRO A 444 31.80 -12.62 2.58
CA PRO A 444 33.04 -12.20 1.89
C PRO A 444 33.28 -10.69 1.75
N PRO A 445 32.25 -9.81 1.62
CA PRO A 445 32.45 -8.36 1.56
C PRO A 445 32.90 -7.71 2.87
N ILE A 446 32.58 -8.33 4.01
CA ILE A 446 32.88 -7.84 5.37
C ILE A 446 33.39 -9.01 6.25
N PRO A 447 34.58 -9.56 5.93
CA PRO A 447 35.05 -10.82 6.50
C PRO A 447 35.32 -10.66 8.01
N GLY A 448 34.68 -11.53 8.81
CA GLY A 448 34.79 -11.52 10.28
C GLY A 448 33.83 -10.57 11.00
N GLU A 449 33.06 -9.71 10.30
CA GLU A 449 32.00 -8.92 10.92
C GLU A 449 30.78 -9.78 11.28
N LEU A 450 30.15 -9.46 12.41
CA LEU A 450 28.94 -10.10 12.90
C LEU A 450 27.73 -9.16 12.76
N PRO A 451 26.51 -9.68 12.61
CA PRO A 451 25.31 -8.87 12.45
C PRO A 451 24.90 -8.16 13.75
N THR A 452 24.30 -7.00 13.58
CA THR A 452 23.56 -6.27 14.61
C THR A 452 22.05 -6.53 14.47
N LEU A 453 21.26 -6.12 15.47
CA LEU A 453 19.79 -6.15 15.33
C LEU A 453 19.28 -5.19 14.24
N ASN A 454 20.02 -4.12 13.91
CA ASN A 454 19.69 -3.23 12.80
C ASN A 454 19.94 -3.94 11.45
N ASP A 455 20.98 -4.77 11.34
CA ASP A 455 21.20 -5.62 10.16
C ASP A 455 20.07 -6.64 9.98
N TRP A 456 19.58 -7.22 11.08
CA TRP A 456 18.43 -8.11 11.05
C TRP A 456 17.13 -7.40 10.65
N GLU A 457 16.86 -6.22 11.22
CA GLU A 457 15.72 -5.38 10.82
C GLU A 457 15.80 -5.00 9.33
N ASN A 458 16.97 -4.55 8.87
CA ASN A 458 17.24 -4.26 7.46
C ASN A 458 16.94 -5.48 6.57
N HIS A 459 17.48 -6.65 6.90
CA HIS A 459 17.29 -7.89 6.14
C HIS A 459 15.80 -8.28 6.04
N LEU A 460 15.06 -8.24 7.16
CA LEU A 460 13.62 -8.49 7.19
C LEU A 460 12.83 -7.53 6.27
N THR A 461 13.24 -6.26 6.15
CA THR A 461 12.59 -5.33 5.19
C THR A 461 12.82 -5.69 3.72
N THR A 462 13.80 -6.54 3.40
CA THR A 462 14.06 -7.02 2.03
C THR A 462 13.27 -8.26 1.65
N ILE A 463 12.53 -8.87 2.57
CA ILE A 463 11.64 -10.00 2.28
C ILE A 463 10.29 -9.44 1.83
N PHE A 464 9.62 -10.03 0.83
CA PHE A 464 8.41 -9.49 0.20
C PHE A 464 7.27 -10.52 -0.05
N PRO A 465 6.87 -11.34 0.95
CA PRO A 465 5.70 -12.22 0.84
C PRO A 465 4.39 -11.43 0.74
N GLU A 466 3.30 -12.16 0.44
CA GLU A 466 1.93 -11.61 0.40
C GLU A 466 1.46 -11.07 1.77
N VAL A 467 1.94 -11.70 2.86
CA VAL A 467 1.90 -11.19 4.23
C VAL A 467 3.28 -11.31 4.86
N ARG A 468 3.82 -10.23 5.42
CA ARG A 468 5.17 -10.19 6.02
C ARG A 468 5.11 -10.07 7.54
N LEU A 469 6.09 -10.68 8.22
CA LEU A 469 6.27 -10.59 9.67
C LEU A 469 7.56 -9.84 9.98
N LYS A 470 7.41 -8.77 10.76
CA LYS A 470 8.48 -8.09 11.51
C LYS A 470 8.08 -8.12 12.99
N ARG A 471 8.26 -7.01 13.73
CA ARG A 471 7.64 -6.77 15.05
C ARG A 471 6.12 -6.44 14.98
N TYR A 472 5.52 -6.71 13.82
CA TYR A 472 4.11 -6.56 13.45
C TYR A 472 3.88 -7.34 12.14
N LEU A 473 2.62 -7.57 11.75
CA LEU A 473 2.25 -8.16 10.47
C LEU A 473 1.90 -7.09 9.43
N GLU A 474 2.30 -7.27 8.18
CA GLU A 474 2.06 -6.34 7.07
C GLU A 474 1.25 -7.04 5.97
N MET A 475 0.08 -6.49 5.61
CA MET A 475 -0.79 -7.03 4.57
C MET A 475 -0.48 -6.37 3.22
N ARG A 476 0.10 -7.11 2.26
CA ARG A 476 0.83 -6.51 1.11
C ARG A 476 0.18 -6.71 -0.26
N GLY A 477 -0.93 -7.44 -0.36
CA GLY A 477 -1.52 -7.80 -1.65
C GLY A 477 -2.20 -6.66 -2.44
N ALA A 478 -2.60 -5.55 -1.81
CA ALA A 478 -3.48 -4.56 -2.44
C ALA A 478 -2.77 -3.53 -3.34
N ASP A 479 -3.38 -3.24 -4.49
CA ASP A 479 -2.96 -2.18 -5.41
C ASP A 479 -3.27 -0.79 -4.85
N GLY A 480 -2.40 0.18 -5.13
CA GLY A 480 -2.64 1.60 -4.87
C GLY A 480 -3.92 2.11 -5.56
N GLY A 481 -4.58 3.08 -4.94
CA GLY A 481 -5.90 3.55 -5.37
C GLY A 481 -6.31 4.92 -4.80
N PRO A 482 -7.39 5.54 -5.30
CA PRO A 482 -7.90 6.81 -4.81
C PRO A 482 -8.26 6.77 -3.32
N TRP A 483 -8.25 7.93 -2.65
CA TRP A 483 -8.24 8.07 -1.19
C TRP A 483 -9.27 7.21 -0.43
N ARG A 484 -10.48 7.02 -0.97
CA ARG A 484 -11.51 6.17 -0.34
C ARG A 484 -11.04 4.72 -0.16
N ARG A 485 -10.28 4.19 -1.13
CA ARG A 485 -9.66 2.85 -1.06
C ARG A 485 -8.45 2.82 -0.13
N LEU A 486 -7.69 3.92 -0.03
CA LEU A 486 -6.61 4.04 0.96
C LEU A 486 -7.13 3.92 2.40
N CYS A 487 -8.31 4.49 2.70
CA CYS A 487 -8.96 4.31 4.00
C CYS A 487 -9.68 2.96 4.15
N ALA A 488 -10.14 2.35 3.05
CA ALA A 488 -10.88 1.09 3.08
C ALA A 488 -9.99 -0.15 3.28
N LEU A 489 -8.74 -0.15 2.78
CA LEU A 489 -7.80 -1.26 2.95
C LEU A 489 -7.48 -1.56 4.43
N PRO A 490 -7.05 -0.59 5.26
CA PRO A 490 -6.85 -0.85 6.68
C PRO A 490 -8.16 -1.21 7.37
N ALA A 491 -9.30 -0.62 6.97
CA ALA A 491 -10.59 -0.95 7.55
C ALA A 491 -10.99 -2.42 7.33
N PHE A 492 -10.72 -2.96 6.13
CA PHE A 492 -10.97 -4.35 5.79
C PHE A 492 -10.21 -5.30 6.72
N TRP A 493 -8.90 -5.12 6.85
CA TRP A 493 -8.07 -6.00 7.69
C TRP A 493 -8.28 -5.80 9.20
N VAL A 494 -8.55 -4.57 9.66
CA VAL A 494 -8.87 -4.31 11.08
C VAL A 494 -10.19 -4.99 11.48
N GLY A 495 -11.21 -4.94 10.62
CA GLY A 495 -12.47 -5.66 10.85
C GLY A 495 -12.30 -7.19 10.89
N LEU A 496 -11.34 -7.72 10.14
CA LEU A 496 -11.06 -9.16 10.06
C LEU A 496 -10.18 -9.66 11.21
N LEU A 497 -9.14 -8.91 11.59
CA LEU A 497 -8.04 -9.42 12.43
C LEU A 497 -8.03 -8.85 13.87
N TYR A 498 -8.71 -7.72 14.14
CA TYR A 498 -8.75 -7.12 15.49
C TYR A 498 -9.99 -7.47 16.30
N ASP A 499 -10.91 -8.25 15.74
CA ASP A 499 -12.03 -8.87 16.43
C ASP A 499 -11.87 -10.40 16.48
N GLU A 500 -12.06 -11.00 17.65
CA GLU A 500 -11.79 -12.43 17.87
C GLU A 500 -12.80 -13.33 17.16
N VAL A 501 -14.06 -12.89 17.07
CA VAL A 501 -15.12 -13.65 16.40
C VAL A 501 -14.89 -13.62 14.89
N SER A 502 -14.54 -12.47 14.32
CA SER A 502 -14.16 -12.36 12.91
C SER A 502 -12.92 -13.19 12.60
N LEU A 503 -11.86 -13.11 13.43
CA LEU A 503 -10.65 -13.91 13.24
C LEU A 503 -10.93 -15.41 13.29
N GLN A 504 -11.75 -15.88 14.23
CA GLN A 504 -12.12 -17.29 14.31
C GLN A 504 -12.96 -17.72 13.10
N ASN A 505 -13.97 -16.95 12.71
CA ASN A 505 -14.80 -17.24 11.53
C ASN A 505 -13.97 -17.35 10.24
N ILE A 506 -12.90 -16.57 10.09
CA ILE A 506 -11.97 -16.65 8.95
C ILE A 506 -11.16 -17.94 9.00
N LEU A 507 -10.65 -18.30 10.17
CA LEU A 507 -9.88 -19.53 10.35
C LEU A 507 -10.76 -20.75 10.07
N ASP A 508 -12.02 -20.75 10.52
CA ASP A 508 -12.98 -21.82 10.24
C ASP A 508 -13.35 -21.88 8.75
N LEU A 509 -13.59 -20.73 8.09
CA LEU A 509 -13.86 -20.62 6.65
C LEU A 509 -12.70 -21.11 5.76
N THR A 510 -11.46 -21.04 6.26
CA THR A 510 -10.24 -21.34 5.50
C THR A 510 -9.52 -22.61 5.98
N ALA A 511 -10.05 -23.30 7.00
CA ALA A 511 -9.43 -24.44 7.65
C ALA A 511 -9.16 -25.62 6.71
N ASP A 512 -10.05 -25.86 5.75
CA ASP A 512 -9.96 -26.95 4.78
C ASP A 512 -9.33 -26.54 3.44
N TRP A 513 -8.81 -25.31 3.32
CA TRP A 513 -8.16 -24.85 2.09
C TRP A 513 -6.79 -25.49 1.94
N THR A 514 -6.49 -26.06 0.79
CA THR A 514 -5.16 -26.65 0.54
C THR A 514 -4.11 -25.59 0.18
N ASN A 515 -2.83 -25.97 0.20
CA ASN A 515 -1.74 -25.10 -0.28
C ASN A 515 -1.89 -24.79 -1.78
N GLU A 516 -2.35 -25.77 -2.55
CA GLU A 516 -2.60 -25.66 -3.99
C GLU A 516 -3.77 -24.73 -4.26
N GLU A 517 -4.85 -24.78 -3.46
CA GLU A 517 -5.97 -23.85 -3.54
C GLU A 517 -5.55 -22.40 -3.24
N ARG A 518 -4.78 -22.18 -2.17
CA ARG A 518 -4.23 -20.85 -1.83
C ARG A 518 -3.34 -20.28 -2.94
N GLU A 519 -2.41 -21.08 -3.46
CA GLU A 519 -1.52 -20.65 -4.56
C GLU A 519 -2.27 -20.50 -5.90
N MET A 520 -3.30 -21.32 -6.16
CA MET A 520 -4.19 -21.15 -7.32
C MET A 520 -4.90 -19.81 -7.27
N LEU A 521 -5.51 -19.45 -6.12
CA LEU A 521 -6.16 -18.16 -5.94
C LEU A 521 -5.18 -17.01 -6.16
N ARG A 522 -3.97 -17.06 -5.56
CA ARG A 522 -2.91 -16.07 -5.81
C ARG A 522 -2.59 -15.91 -7.30
N ARG A 523 -2.49 -17.00 -8.07
CA ARG A 523 -2.15 -16.95 -9.50
C ARG A 523 -3.32 -16.54 -10.41
N LYS A 524 -4.57 -16.79 -10.02
CA LYS A 524 -5.75 -16.57 -10.87
C LYS A 524 -6.47 -15.25 -10.61
N VAL A 525 -6.46 -14.76 -9.38
CA VAL A 525 -7.02 -13.44 -9.02
C VAL A 525 -6.46 -12.29 -9.85
N PRO A 526 -5.14 -12.19 -10.12
CA PRO A 526 -4.58 -11.13 -10.97
C PRO A 526 -5.25 -10.99 -12.34
N VAL A 527 -5.80 -12.08 -12.89
CA VAL A 527 -6.47 -12.13 -14.20
C VAL A 527 -8.00 -11.99 -14.07
N SER A 528 -8.62 -12.61 -13.07
CA SER A 528 -10.08 -12.80 -13.01
C SER A 528 -10.77 -12.20 -11.78
N GLY A 529 -10.04 -11.61 -10.84
CA GLY A 529 -10.59 -10.88 -9.70
C GLY A 529 -11.59 -11.70 -8.89
N LEU A 530 -12.74 -11.10 -8.54
CA LEU A 530 -13.80 -11.81 -7.83
C LEU A 530 -14.53 -12.87 -8.67
N LYS A 531 -14.34 -12.87 -10.00
CA LYS A 531 -14.91 -13.86 -10.93
C LYS A 531 -14.04 -15.12 -11.05
N THR A 532 -12.91 -15.20 -10.35
CA THR A 532 -12.11 -16.43 -10.23
C THR A 532 -12.98 -17.59 -9.73
N PRO A 533 -13.10 -18.71 -10.47
CA PRO A 533 -13.79 -19.90 -9.98
C PRO A 533 -13.12 -20.46 -8.73
N PHE A 534 -13.90 -20.82 -7.72
CA PHE A 534 -13.40 -21.45 -6.50
C PHE A 534 -14.44 -22.44 -5.97
N ARG A 535 -14.03 -23.72 -5.88
CA ARG A 535 -14.88 -24.85 -5.49
C ARG A 535 -16.20 -24.89 -6.28
N ASP A 536 -17.34 -24.79 -5.60
CA ASP A 536 -18.69 -24.85 -6.14
C ASP A 536 -19.21 -23.50 -6.68
N GLY A 537 -18.42 -22.42 -6.59
CA GLY A 537 -18.83 -21.09 -7.00
C GLY A 537 -17.69 -20.20 -7.51
N SER A 538 -17.75 -18.93 -7.15
CA SER A 538 -16.73 -17.93 -7.47
C SER A 538 -16.18 -17.30 -6.19
N LEU A 539 -14.97 -16.74 -6.27
CA LEU A 539 -14.32 -16.07 -5.15
C LEU A 539 -15.17 -14.92 -4.57
N ARG A 540 -16.07 -14.33 -5.37
CA ARG A 540 -17.11 -13.40 -4.92
C ARG A 540 -17.95 -13.94 -3.76
N HIS A 541 -18.41 -15.20 -3.81
CA HIS A 541 -19.25 -15.77 -2.74
C HIS A 541 -18.48 -15.87 -1.42
N VAL A 542 -17.17 -16.16 -1.49
CA VAL A 542 -16.29 -16.13 -0.32
C VAL A 542 -16.11 -14.69 0.17
N ALA A 543 -15.90 -13.74 -0.75
CA ALA A 543 -15.75 -12.32 -0.44
C ALA A 543 -17.00 -11.69 0.20
N GLU A 544 -18.21 -12.18 -0.11
CA GLU A 544 -19.45 -11.78 0.54
C GLU A 544 -19.45 -12.12 2.05
N ASN A 545 -19.06 -13.36 2.41
CA ASN A 545 -18.89 -13.77 3.81
C ASN A 545 -17.77 -12.99 4.51
N VAL A 546 -16.61 -12.85 3.86
CA VAL A 546 -15.45 -12.13 4.40
C VAL A 546 -15.77 -10.65 4.63
N LEU A 547 -16.51 -10.00 3.71
CA LEU A 547 -16.98 -8.63 3.90
C LEU A 547 -17.93 -8.51 5.09
N GLN A 548 -18.82 -9.49 5.32
CA GLN A 548 -19.68 -9.49 6.48
C GLN A 548 -18.86 -9.59 7.78
N PHE A 549 -17.88 -10.48 7.84
CA PHE A 549 -16.98 -10.59 9.00
C PHE A 549 -16.18 -9.30 9.24
N ALA A 550 -15.72 -8.63 8.18
CA ALA A 550 -15.05 -7.34 8.28
C ALA A 550 -15.98 -6.25 8.86
N LYS A 551 -17.22 -6.15 8.37
CA LYS A 551 -18.23 -5.22 8.89
C LYS A 551 -18.52 -5.50 10.37
N ASP A 552 -18.79 -6.76 10.69
CA ASP A 552 -19.14 -7.22 12.04
C ASP A 552 -18.04 -6.91 13.06
N GLY A 553 -16.76 -7.08 12.69
CA GLY A 553 -15.63 -6.76 13.56
C GLY A 553 -15.43 -5.26 13.76
N LEU A 554 -15.71 -4.42 12.76
CA LEU A 554 -15.72 -2.96 12.91
C LEU A 554 -16.90 -2.45 13.75
N GLU A 555 -18.07 -3.10 13.67
CA GLU A 555 -19.19 -2.81 14.57
C GLU A 555 -18.87 -3.23 16.02
N ARG A 556 -18.28 -4.42 16.23
CA ARG A 556 -17.84 -4.87 17.56
C ARG A 556 -16.70 -4.03 18.15
N ARG A 557 -15.89 -3.35 17.33
CA ARG A 557 -14.95 -2.31 17.80
C ARG A 557 -15.63 -1.06 18.36
N GLY A 558 -16.91 -0.81 18.05
CA GLY A 558 -17.71 0.27 18.63
C GLY A 558 -17.39 1.70 18.15
N TYR A 559 -16.34 1.89 17.35
CA TYR A 559 -15.91 3.21 16.85
C TYR A 559 -16.69 3.73 15.64
N LYS A 560 -17.74 3.03 15.18
CA LYS A 560 -18.55 3.38 13.98
C LYS A 560 -17.70 3.47 12.69
N GLU A 561 -16.77 2.53 12.53
CA GLU A 561 -15.79 2.53 11.44
C GLU A 561 -16.26 1.79 10.17
N ALA A 562 -17.36 1.03 10.23
CA ALA A 562 -17.85 0.21 9.11
C ALA A 562 -18.16 1.01 7.82
N GLY A 563 -18.41 2.32 7.94
CA GLY A 563 -18.60 3.22 6.80
C GLY A 563 -17.40 3.28 5.84
N PHE A 564 -16.17 2.99 6.30
CA PHE A 564 -14.99 2.90 5.43
C PHE A 564 -15.05 1.72 4.45
N LEU A 565 -15.87 0.70 4.70
CA LEU A 565 -16.06 -0.45 3.81
C LEU A 565 -17.07 -0.20 2.68
N LYS A 566 -17.54 1.03 2.47
CA LYS A 566 -18.55 1.35 1.43
C LYS A 566 -18.09 1.01 0.01
N GLU A 567 -16.87 1.36 -0.37
CA GLU A 567 -16.34 1.05 -1.72
C GLU A 567 -16.10 -0.45 -1.90
N VAL A 568 -15.58 -1.13 -0.86
CA VAL A 568 -15.42 -2.59 -0.84
C VAL A 568 -16.78 -3.29 -1.00
N THR A 569 -17.82 -2.78 -0.33
CA THR A 569 -19.18 -3.30 -0.42
C THR A 569 -19.69 -3.27 -1.86
N LYS A 570 -19.55 -2.14 -2.56
CA LYS A 570 -19.94 -2.03 -3.98
C LYS A 570 -19.20 -3.03 -4.88
N VAL A 571 -17.90 -3.23 -4.67
CA VAL A 571 -17.08 -4.18 -5.46
C VAL A 571 -17.54 -5.63 -5.24
N VAL A 572 -17.79 -6.02 -3.99
CA VAL A 572 -18.24 -7.37 -3.64
C VAL A 572 -19.67 -7.64 -4.11
N GLU A 573 -20.61 -6.72 -3.89
CA GLU A 573 -22.03 -6.85 -4.31
C GLU A 573 -22.21 -6.93 -5.82
N THR A 574 -21.34 -6.28 -6.60
CA THR A 574 -21.36 -6.35 -8.07
C THR A 574 -20.50 -7.48 -8.62
N GLY A 575 -19.44 -7.87 -7.92
CA GLY A 575 -18.37 -8.73 -8.46
C GLY A 575 -17.54 -8.04 -9.54
N VAL A 576 -17.56 -6.70 -9.61
CA VAL A 576 -16.84 -5.90 -10.61
C VAL A 576 -15.74 -5.11 -9.91
N THR A 577 -14.50 -5.46 -10.23
CA THR A 577 -13.30 -4.84 -9.67
C THR A 577 -13.09 -3.40 -10.15
N PRO A 578 -12.32 -2.56 -9.43
CA PRO A 578 -11.98 -1.23 -9.91
C PRO A 578 -11.28 -1.24 -11.29
N ALA A 579 -10.39 -2.21 -11.52
CA ALA A 579 -9.75 -2.42 -12.82
C ALA A 579 -10.75 -2.69 -13.97
N GLU A 580 -11.83 -3.44 -13.74
CA GLU A 580 -12.88 -3.67 -14.75
C GLU A 580 -13.65 -2.37 -15.07
N ASN A 581 -13.93 -1.54 -14.07
CA ASN A 581 -14.54 -0.22 -14.31
C ASN A 581 -13.63 0.67 -15.18
N LEU A 582 -12.30 0.64 -14.95
CA LEU A 582 -11.34 1.36 -15.80
C LEU A 582 -11.29 0.80 -17.24
N LEU A 583 -11.38 -0.52 -17.41
CA LEU A 583 -11.47 -1.15 -18.74
C LEU A 583 -12.76 -0.75 -19.48
N GLU A 584 -13.89 -0.67 -18.77
CA GLU A 584 -15.15 -0.16 -19.35
C GLU A 584 -15.03 1.30 -19.79
N LEU A 585 -14.43 2.17 -18.97
CA LEU A 585 -14.15 3.57 -19.33
C LEU A 585 -13.21 3.67 -20.53
N TYR A 586 -12.14 2.87 -20.57
CA TYR A 586 -11.19 2.80 -21.69
C TYR A 586 -11.86 2.38 -23.01
N HIS A 587 -12.65 1.31 -23.00
CA HIS A 587 -13.34 0.84 -24.20
C HIS A 587 -14.55 1.69 -24.60
N GLY A 588 -15.13 2.43 -23.65
CA GLY A 588 -16.23 3.37 -23.86
C GLY A 588 -15.77 4.83 -23.93
N LYS A 589 -16.00 5.58 -22.84
CA LYS A 589 -15.89 7.05 -22.76
C LYS A 589 -14.54 7.61 -23.22
N TRP A 590 -13.43 6.90 -22.98
CA TRP A 590 -12.08 7.37 -23.29
C TRP A 590 -11.62 7.03 -24.72
N GLY A 591 -12.41 6.29 -25.50
CA GLY A 591 -12.11 6.03 -26.91
C GLY A 591 -10.80 5.26 -27.13
N GLN A 592 -10.47 4.32 -26.24
CA GLN A 592 -9.22 3.56 -26.24
C GLN A 592 -7.95 4.40 -26.03
N ASN A 593 -8.05 5.54 -25.32
CA ASN A 593 -6.91 6.25 -24.75
C ASN A 593 -6.84 6.00 -23.24
N VAL A 594 -5.62 5.84 -22.70
CA VAL A 594 -5.38 5.74 -21.25
C VAL A 594 -5.29 7.11 -20.58
N ASP A 595 -4.98 8.18 -21.31
CA ASP A 595 -4.68 9.51 -20.75
C ASP A 595 -5.73 10.04 -19.74
N PRO A 596 -7.05 9.85 -19.94
CA PRO A 596 -8.03 10.28 -18.95
C PRO A 596 -7.95 9.59 -17.58
N VAL A 597 -7.19 8.48 -17.43
CA VAL A 597 -6.93 7.88 -16.11
C VAL A 597 -6.15 8.84 -15.18
N PHE A 598 -5.36 9.74 -15.76
CA PHE A 598 -4.62 10.77 -15.03
C PHE A 598 -5.52 11.89 -14.49
N GLU A 599 -6.77 11.97 -14.95
CA GLU A 599 -7.82 12.83 -14.38
C GLU A 599 -8.75 12.01 -13.46
N GLU A 600 -9.21 10.84 -13.89
CA GLU A 600 -10.17 9.99 -13.17
C GLU A 600 -9.63 9.48 -11.82
N LEU A 601 -8.31 9.22 -11.74
CA LEU A 601 -7.63 8.70 -10.54
C LEU A 601 -6.61 9.71 -9.94
N LEU A 602 -6.77 10.99 -10.25
CA LEU A 602 -6.07 12.09 -9.58
C LEU A 602 -6.52 12.22 -8.11
N TYR A 603 -5.58 12.47 -7.19
CA TYR A 603 -5.88 12.73 -5.77
C TYR A 603 -6.38 14.17 -5.51
#